data_AF-A0AAW7U6Z2-F1
#
_entry.id   AF-A0AAW7U6Z2-F1
#
_cell.length_a   1.000
_cell.length_b   1.000
_cell.length_c   1.000
_cell.angle_alpha   90.00
_cell.angle_beta   90.00
_cell.angle_gamma   90.00
#
_symmetry.space_group_name_H-M   'P 1'
#
loop_
_entity.id
_entity.type
_entity.pdbx_description
1 polymer ?
#
loop_
_entity_poly.entity_id
_entity_poly.type
_entity_poly.pdbx_seq_one_letter_code
_entity_poly.pdbx_strand_id
1 'polypeptide(L)' 'MAETALKLDPRLSEFDSPNEADSYLQWLENKVEAARAAPTVSHEEALAHFEQQRMKRLERLKNAHH' A
#
# COMPACT_ATOMS: atom_id res chain seq x y z
N MET A 1 21.82 23.17 13.79
CA MET A 1 22.62 21.99 13.45
C MET A 1 21.76 21.17 12.51
N ALA A 2 22.08 21.14 11.21
CA ALA A 2 21.32 20.34 10.26
C ALA A 2 21.70 18.88 10.48
N GLU A 3 20.79 18.12 11.07
CA GLU A 3 20.92 16.67 11.25
C GLU A 3 20.84 16.06 9.85
N THR A 4 22.00 15.83 9.22
CA THR A 4 22.06 15.07 7.97
C THR A 4 21.71 13.64 8.32
N ALA A 5 20.42 13.30 8.22
CA ALA A 5 19.95 11.93 8.33
C ALA A 5 20.81 11.06 7.41
N LEU A 6 21.40 10.00 7.98
CA LEU A 6 22.22 9.05 7.23
C LEU A 6 21.38 8.44 6.11
N LYS A 7 21.71 8.80 4.87
CA LYS A 7 21.05 8.24 3.69
C LYS A 7 21.48 6.78 3.53
N LEU A 8 20.51 5.87 3.35
CA LEU A 8 20.80 4.45 3.11
C LEU A 8 21.35 4.21 1.70
N ASP A 9 22.16 3.16 1.52
CA ASP A 9 22.62 2.75 0.19
C ASP A 9 21.44 2.14 -0.60
N PRO A 10 21.06 2.72 -1.74
CA PRO A 10 19.91 2.26 -2.52
C PRO A 10 20.10 0.85 -3.12
N ARG A 11 21.32 0.30 -3.11
CA ARG A 11 21.58 -1.09 -3.50
C ARG A 11 21.23 -2.09 -2.39
N LEU A 12 21.13 -1.62 -1.15
CA LEU A 12 20.84 -2.44 0.04
C LEU A 12 19.43 -2.22 0.58
N SER A 13 18.87 -1.02 0.41
CA SER A 13 17.54 -0.68 0.89
C SER A 13 16.80 0.19 -0.12
N GLU A 14 15.51 -0.05 -0.29
CA GLU A 14 14.62 0.81 -1.08
C GLU A 14 14.25 2.14 -0.39
N PHE A 15 14.57 2.30 0.90
CA PHE A 15 14.26 3.50 1.68
C PHE A 15 15.43 4.47 1.67
N ASP A 16 15.12 5.78 1.72
CA ASP A 16 16.17 6.80 1.76
C ASP A 16 16.78 6.93 3.16
N SER A 17 16.05 6.55 4.22
CA SER A 17 16.53 6.64 5.61
C SER A 17 16.15 5.45 6.48
N PRO A 18 16.90 5.17 7.56
CA PRO A 18 16.53 4.14 8.54
C PRO A 18 15.13 4.34 9.13
N ASN A 19 14.76 5.59 9.42
CA ASN A 19 13.46 5.91 10.02
C ASN A 19 12.29 5.59 9.09
N GLU A 20 12.46 5.78 7.78
CA GLU A 20 11.44 5.37 6.79
C GLU A 20 11.30 3.86 6.72
N ALA A 21 12.43 3.13 6.76
CA ALA A 21 12.43 1.67 6.77
C ALA A 21 11.74 1.12 8.03
N ASP A 22 12.06 1.68 9.20
CA ASP A 22 11.44 1.29 10.48
C ASP A 22 9.95 1.62 10.50
N SER A 23 9.56 2.78 9.98
CA SER A 23 8.16 3.19 9.86
C SER A 23 7.37 2.25 8.94
N TYR A 24 7.97 1.85 7.81
CA TYR A 24 7.36 0.88 6.91
C TYR A 24 7.24 -0.49 7.55
N LEU A 25 8.26 -0.94 8.27
CA LEU A 25 8.23 -2.21 8.99
C LEU A 25 7.08 -2.24 10.00
N GLN A 26 6.94 -1.19 10.81
CA GLN A 26 5.85 -1.10 11.79
C GLN A 26 4.47 -1.12 11.12
N TRP A 27 4.31 -0.43 9.98
CA TRP A 27 3.07 -0.48 9.19
C TRP A 27 2.80 -1.88 8.63
N LEU A 28 3.84 -2.54 8.11
CA LEU A 28 3.72 -3.86 7.51
C LEU A 28 3.31 -4.92 8.54
N GLU A 29 3.93 -4.91 9.71
CA GLU A 29 3.58 -5.79 10.82
C GLU A 29 2.11 -5.64 11.21
N ASN A 30 1.65 -4.40 11.41
CA ASN A 30 0.25 -4.12 11.72
C ASN A 30 -0.70 -4.59 10.60
N LYS A 31 -0.30 -4.42 9.35
CA LYS A 31 -1.09 -4.86 8.19
C LYS A 31 -1.16 -6.38 8.10
N VAL A 32 -0.07 -7.08 8.39
CA VAL A 32 -0.02 -8.55 8.42
C VAL A 32 -0.91 -9.08 9.53
N GLU A 33 -0.85 -8.51 10.72
CA GLU A 33 -1.71 -8.92 11.84
C GLU A 33 -3.20 -8.71 11.50
N ALA A 34 -3.56 -7.58 10.91
CA ALA A 34 -4.92 -7.34 10.44
C ALA A 34 -5.34 -8.34 9.33
N ALA A 35 -4.43 -8.67 8.41
CA ALA A 35 -4.71 -9.63 7.33
C ALA A 35 -4.90 -11.07 7.86
N ARG A 36 -4.17 -11.48 8.90
CA ARG A 36 -4.34 -12.78 9.54
C ARG A 36 -5.73 -12.95 10.18
N ALA A 37 -6.32 -11.86 10.66
CA ALA A 37 -7.67 -11.85 11.23
C ALA A 37 -8.78 -11.71 10.17
N ALA A 38 -8.43 -11.41 8.92
CA ALA A 38 -9.40 -11.19 7.85
C ALA A 38 -9.92 -12.52 7.27
N PRO A 39 -11.17 -12.55 6.76
CA PRO A 39 -11.69 -13.71 6.05
C PRO A 39 -10.90 -13.99 4.78
N THR A 40 -10.68 -15.26 4.48
CA THR A 40 -10.16 -15.68 3.18
C THR A 40 -11.26 -15.59 2.13
N VAL A 41 -10.87 -15.18 0.92
CA VAL A 41 -11.77 -15.12 -0.24
C VAL A 41 -11.15 -15.92 -1.37
N SER A 42 -11.99 -16.47 -2.25
CA SER A 42 -11.53 -17.15 -3.45
C SER A 42 -10.95 -16.16 -4.46
N HIS A 43 -10.17 -16.69 -5.41
CA HIS A 43 -9.64 -15.90 -6.52
C HIS A 43 -10.75 -15.25 -7.35
N GLU A 44 -11.83 -15.99 -7.62
CA GLU A 44 -12.98 -15.50 -8.41
C GLU A 44 -13.70 -14.35 -7.71
N GLU A 45 -13.93 -14.45 -6.39
CA GLU A 45 -14.53 -13.38 -5.59
C GLU A 45 -13.65 -12.12 -5.58
N ALA A 46 -12.33 -12.27 -5.47
CA ALA A 46 -11.39 -11.16 -5.54
C ALA A 46 -11.45 -10.46 -6.90
N LEU A 47 -11.45 -11.21 -8.01
CA LEU A 47 -11.56 -10.65 -9.36
C LEU A 47 -12.88 -9.90 -9.56
N ALA A 48 -14.00 -10.49 -9.12
CA ALA A 48 -15.31 -9.87 -9.22
C ALA A 48 -15.34 -8.55 -8.43
N HIS A 49 -14.76 -8.52 -7.22
CA HIS A 49 -14.63 -7.30 -6.44
C HIS A 49 -13.83 -6.22 -7.19
N PHE A 50 -12.67 -6.57 -7.75
CA PHE A 50 -11.84 -5.58 -8.45
C PHE A 50 -12.51 -5.02 -9.71
N GLU A 51 -13.20 -5.85 -10.50
CA GLU A 51 -13.93 -5.37 -11.67
C GLU A 51 -15.07 -4.42 -11.28
N GLN A 52 -15.81 -4.72 -10.21
CA GLN A 52 -16.82 -3.80 -9.68
C GLN A 52 -16.23 -2.44 -9.26
N GLN A 53 -15.08 -2.44 -8.59
CA GLN A 53 -14.42 -1.17 -8.18
C GLN A 53 -13.91 -0.38 -9.39
N ARG A 54 -13.40 -1.09 -10.41
CA ARG A 54 -12.96 -0.48 -11.67
C ARG A 54 -14.12 0.20 -12.39
N MET A 55 -15.27 -0.46 -12.52
CA MET A 55 -16.46 0.10 -13.13
C MET A 55 -16.95 1.36 -12.40
N LYS A 56 -17.05 1.30 -11.06
CA LYS A 56 -17.39 2.46 -10.22
C LYS A 56 -16.45 3.63 -10.44
N ARG A 57 -15.14 3.38 -10.60
CA ARG A 57 -14.15 4.44 -10.86
C ARG A 57 -14.36 5.07 -12.25
N LEU A 58 -14.62 4.26 -13.28
CA LEU A 58 -14.86 4.75 -14.63
C LEU A 58 -16.13 5.60 -14.72
N GLU A 59 -17.20 5.21 -14.04
CA GLU A 59 -18.44 6.00 -13.94
C GLU A 59 -18.18 7.36 -13.29
N ARG A 60 -17.44 7.40 -12.18
CA ARG A 60 -17.07 8.65 -11.51
C ARG A 60 -16.26 9.57 -12.42
N LEU A 61 -15.32 9.02 -13.20
CA LEU A 61 -14.52 9.80 -14.14
C LEU A 61 -15.37 10.38 -15.28
N LYS A 62 -16.29 9.60 -15.85
CA LYS A 62 -17.24 10.09 -16.86
C LYS A 62 -18.08 11.26 -16.31
N ASN A 63 -18.53 11.16 -15.07
CA ASN A 63 -19.35 12.18 -14.42
C ASN A 63 -18.55 13.40 -13.94
N ALA A 64 -17.22 13.32 -13.85
CA ALA A 64 -16.36 14.43 -13.44
C ALA A 64 -15.98 15.38 -14.60
N HIS A 65 -16.27 14.98 -15.84
CA HIS A 65 -16.03 15.76 -17.05
C HIS A 65 -17.31 16.39 -17.63
N HIS A 66 -18.40 16.40 -16.88
CA HIS A 66 -19.67 17.11 -17.15
C HIS A 66 -19.86 18.22 -16.12
#